data_AF-A0A9P4NF96-F1
#
_entry.id   AF-A0A9P4NF96-F1
#
_cell.length_a   1.000
_cell.length_b   1.000
_cell.length_c   1.000
_cell.angle_alpha   90.00
_cell.angle_beta   90.00
_cell.angle_gamma   90.00
#
_symmetry.space_group_name_H-M   'P 1'
#
loop_
_entity.id
_entity.type
_entity.pdbx_description
1 polymer ?
#
loop_
_entity_poly.entity_id
_entity_poly.type
_entity_poly.pdbx_seq_one_letter_code
_entity_poly.pdbx_strand_id
1 'polypeptide(L)'
;MSKSSIHSAYKSLLQRGRLTPSPTQAALVDRLASLQTTLVKSSSPTRGLYIHGSVGTGKSRLADLFASTLPTTVSSRRIHFYEFMMDIHSRLHVARSQSSYIGDPLVQIGQQVGEESRVLCFDEFQVTDIADAMILKRLFGGFWSEGGVVVATSNRKPDMLYERGLNRPLFLPFIAELEKRCEVWELEAEEDYRMAGVKDGGEKTDVFFTDDAGFWKYFSNVTKGKKVESMTISVMMSRTLEVEGI
;
A
#
# COMPACT_ATOMS: atom_id res chain seq x y z
N MET A 1 -19.24 -11.07 19.14
CA MET A 1 -19.25 -12.03 18.01
C MET A 1 -17.80 -12.34 17.66
N SER A 2 -17.37 -13.60 17.68
CA SER A 2 -16.00 -13.96 17.29
C SER A 2 -15.78 -13.55 15.84
N LYS A 3 -14.76 -12.72 15.55
CA LYS A 3 -14.34 -12.47 14.17
C LYS A 3 -14.02 -13.83 13.52
N SER A 4 -14.43 -14.00 12.26
CA SER A 4 -14.07 -15.20 11.48
C SER A 4 -12.55 -15.29 11.37
N SER A 5 -11.97 -16.49 11.48
CA SER A 5 -10.54 -16.69 11.26
C SER A 5 -10.14 -16.22 9.86
N ILE A 6 -8.90 -15.74 9.72
CA ILE A 6 -8.38 -15.31 8.41
C ILE A 6 -8.52 -16.41 7.34
N HIS A 7 -8.32 -17.69 7.68
CA HIS A 7 -8.52 -18.81 6.75
C HIS A 7 -9.96 -18.98 6.27
N SER A 8 -10.93 -18.84 7.18
CA SER A 8 -12.35 -18.98 6.81
C SER A 8 -12.81 -17.81 5.95
N ALA A 9 -12.33 -16.61 6.25
CA ALA A 9 -12.58 -15.42 5.45
C ALA A 9 -11.92 -15.52 4.05
N TYR A 10 -10.68 -16.05 3.97
CA TYR A 10 -10.00 -16.31 2.69
C TYR A 10 -10.77 -17.31 1.83
N LYS A 11 -11.17 -18.45 2.40
CA LYS A 11 -11.99 -19.46 1.72
C LYS A 11 -13.30 -18.87 1.19
N SER A 12 -13.94 -17.98 1.94
CA SER A 12 -15.16 -17.29 1.50
C SER A 12 -14.91 -16.38 0.28
N LEU A 13 -13.77 -15.68 0.22
CA LEU A 13 -13.41 -14.86 -0.95
C LEU A 13 -13.19 -15.71 -2.20
N LEU A 14 -12.54 -16.87 -2.06
CA LEU A 14 -12.36 -17.82 -3.17
C LEU A 14 -13.71 -18.37 -3.66
N GLN A 15 -14.59 -18.80 -2.75
CA GLN A 15 -15.93 -19.31 -3.10
C GLN A 15 -16.79 -18.27 -3.81
N ARG A 16 -16.61 -16.98 -3.48
CA ARG A 16 -17.34 -15.86 -4.10
C ARG A 16 -16.67 -15.35 -5.38
N GLY A 17 -15.59 -15.98 -5.86
CA GLY A 17 -14.85 -15.56 -7.05
C GLY A 17 -14.22 -14.18 -6.92
N ARG A 18 -13.96 -13.70 -5.69
CA ARG A 18 -13.34 -12.38 -5.44
C ARG A 18 -11.80 -12.44 -5.45
N LEU A 19 -11.25 -13.64 -5.41
CA LEU A 19 -9.83 -13.95 -5.55
C LEU A 19 -9.66 -15.22 -6.37
N THR A 20 -8.60 -15.29 -7.17
CA THR A 20 -8.19 -16.51 -7.86
C THR A 20 -7.31 -17.33 -6.92
N PRO A 21 -7.57 -18.63 -6.71
CA PRO A 21 -6.72 -19.48 -5.88
C PRO A 21 -5.29 -19.48 -6.40
N SER A 22 -4.32 -19.28 -5.50
CA SER A 22 -2.90 -19.38 -5.83
C SER A 22 -2.12 -19.92 -4.63
N PRO A 23 -1.12 -20.80 -4.84
CA PRO A 23 -0.30 -21.33 -3.74
C PRO A 23 0.40 -20.23 -2.93
N THR A 24 0.87 -19.16 -3.58
CA THR A 24 1.56 -18.03 -2.91
C THR A 24 0.61 -17.25 -2.00
N GLN A 25 -0.64 -17.04 -2.42
CA GLN A 25 -1.68 -16.42 -1.60
C GLN A 25 -2.02 -17.28 -0.37
N ALA A 26 -2.18 -18.60 -0.56
CA ALA A 26 -2.49 -19.51 0.54
C ALA A 26 -1.36 -19.51 1.59
N ALA A 27 -0.10 -19.61 1.16
CA ALA A 27 1.06 -19.54 2.05
C ALA A 27 1.14 -18.20 2.79
N LEU A 28 0.82 -17.07 2.12
CA LEU A 28 0.78 -15.76 2.76
C LEU A 28 -0.34 -15.68 3.82
N VAL A 29 -1.51 -16.28 3.56
CA VAL A 29 -2.60 -16.35 4.54
C VAL A 29 -2.18 -17.13 5.78
N ASP A 30 -1.47 -18.24 5.62
CA ASP A 30 -0.91 -19.01 6.75
C ASP A 30 0.07 -18.15 7.55
N ARG A 31 0.94 -17.40 6.87
CA ARG A 31 1.90 -16.52 7.53
C ARG A 31 1.22 -15.38 8.29
N LEU A 32 0.20 -14.75 7.69
CA LEU A 32 -0.61 -13.71 8.31
C LEU A 32 -1.34 -14.24 9.56
N ALA A 33 -1.87 -15.47 9.52
CA ALA A 33 -2.49 -16.12 10.68
C ALA A 33 -1.49 -16.35 11.83
N SER A 34 -0.26 -16.78 11.49
CA SER A 34 0.84 -16.92 12.46
C SER A 34 1.23 -15.56 13.08
N LEU A 35 1.25 -14.50 12.26
CA LEU A 35 1.48 -13.13 12.75
C LEU A 35 0.37 -12.69 13.73
N GLN A 36 -0.91 -12.93 13.43
CA GLN A 36 -2.02 -12.64 14.35
C GLN A 36 -1.84 -13.35 15.69
N THR A 37 -1.41 -14.62 15.66
CA THR A 37 -1.16 -15.41 16.88
C THR A 37 0.00 -14.83 17.69
N THR A 38 1.07 -14.41 17.02
CA THR A 38 2.26 -13.81 17.66
C THR A 38 1.93 -12.48 18.31
N LEU A 39 1.14 -11.62 17.63
CA LEU A 39 0.69 -10.33 18.15
C LEU A 39 -0.11 -10.47 19.45
N VAL A 40 -0.90 -11.53 19.61
CA VAL A 40 -1.67 -11.77 20.84
C VAL A 40 -0.80 -12.34 21.97
N LYS A 41 0.10 -13.28 21.66
CA LYS A 41 0.80 -14.07 22.68
C LYS A 41 2.11 -13.45 23.16
N SER A 42 2.79 -12.68 22.31
CA SER A 42 4.16 -12.26 22.57
C SER A 42 4.26 -10.78 22.92
N SER A 43 5.10 -10.50 23.93
CA SER A 43 5.66 -9.19 24.23
C SER A 43 6.98 -8.93 23.47
N SER A 44 7.52 -9.93 22.75
CA SER A 44 8.76 -9.78 21.99
C SER A 44 8.56 -8.95 20.71
N PRO A 45 9.61 -8.27 20.22
CA PRO A 45 9.57 -7.57 18.94
C PRO A 45 9.09 -8.51 17.83
N THR A 46 7.95 -8.18 17.23
CA THR A 46 7.32 -9.00 16.19
C THR A 46 7.64 -8.39 14.84
N ARG A 47 8.17 -9.18 13.91
CA ARG A 47 8.39 -8.71 12.52
C ARG A 47 7.06 -8.58 11.80
N GLY A 48 6.94 -7.48 11.08
CA GLY A 48 5.84 -7.19 10.16
C GLY A 48 5.94 -7.95 8.84
N LEU A 49 5.09 -7.60 7.89
CA LEU A 49 5.08 -8.17 6.54
C LEU A 49 5.07 -7.05 5.50
N TYR A 50 5.95 -7.15 4.52
CA TYR A 50 5.95 -6.28 3.35
C TYR A 50 5.60 -7.12 2.12
N ILE A 51 4.39 -6.94 1.60
CA ILE A 51 3.82 -7.74 0.53
C ILE A 51 3.92 -6.95 -0.78
N HIS A 52 4.71 -7.43 -1.73
CA HIS A 52 4.80 -6.83 -3.06
C HIS A 52 4.33 -7.75 -4.19
N GLY A 53 4.08 -7.17 -5.35
CA GLY A 53 3.65 -7.91 -6.54
C GLY A 53 2.95 -6.98 -7.54
N SER A 54 2.64 -7.48 -8.73
CA SER A 54 1.98 -6.70 -9.79
C SER A 54 0.53 -6.33 -9.44
N VAL A 55 -0.05 -5.40 -10.21
CA VAL A 55 -1.46 -5.00 -10.05
C VAL A 55 -2.35 -6.22 -10.28
N GLY A 56 -3.42 -6.37 -9.48
CA GLY A 56 -4.39 -7.46 -9.63
C GLY A 56 -4.06 -8.75 -8.88
N THR A 57 -2.90 -8.87 -8.21
CA THR A 57 -2.51 -10.10 -7.47
C THR A 57 -3.24 -10.31 -6.13
N GLY A 58 -4.14 -9.41 -5.75
CA GLY A 58 -4.96 -9.54 -4.54
C GLY A 58 -4.30 -9.04 -3.25
N LYS A 59 -3.13 -8.39 -3.29
CA LYS A 59 -2.41 -7.86 -2.11
C LYS A 59 -3.31 -7.08 -1.15
N SER A 60 -4.01 -6.06 -1.67
CA SER A 60 -4.88 -5.19 -0.87
C SER A 60 -6.05 -5.96 -0.24
N ARG A 61 -6.58 -6.99 -0.92
CA ARG A 61 -7.62 -7.87 -0.37
C ARG A 61 -7.11 -8.74 0.77
N LEU A 62 -5.90 -9.27 0.66
CA LEU A 62 -5.28 -10.05 1.74
C LEU A 62 -4.94 -9.15 2.94
N ALA A 63 -4.52 -7.92 2.71
CA ALA A 63 -4.37 -6.92 3.77
C ALA A 63 -5.72 -6.55 4.42
N ASP A 64 -6.81 -6.44 3.64
CA ASP A 64 -8.17 -6.18 4.16
C ASP A 64 -8.58 -7.30 5.09
N LEU A 65 -8.31 -8.53 4.64
CA LEU A 65 -8.60 -9.74 5.37
C LEU A 65 -7.87 -9.78 6.70
N PHE A 66 -6.57 -9.50 6.68
CA PHE A 66 -5.75 -9.47 7.89
C PHE A 66 -6.26 -8.42 8.89
N ALA A 67 -6.46 -7.17 8.46
CA ALA A 67 -6.92 -6.09 9.33
C ALA A 67 -8.32 -6.35 9.90
N SER A 68 -9.25 -6.84 9.06
CA SER A 68 -10.62 -7.13 9.49
C SER A 68 -10.70 -8.30 10.47
N THR A 69 -9.82 -9.30 10.34
CA THR A 69 -9.81 -10.51 11.20
C THR A 69 -8.88 -10.40 12.41
N LEU A 70 -8.12 -9.31 12.57
CA LEU A 70 -7.30 -9.07 13.75
C LEU A 70 -8.15 -9.13 15.04
N PRO A 71 -7.67 -9.82 16.10
CA PRO A 71 -8.34 -9.84 17.40
C PRO A 71 -8.58 -8.43 17.94
N THR A 72 -9.70 -8.22 18.62
CA THR A 72 -10.09 -6.90 19.16
C THR A 72 -9.13 -6.38 20.24
N THR A 73 -8.28 -7.24 20.80
CA THR A 73 -7.23 -6.88 21.75
C THR A 73 -6.02 -6.23 21.08
N VAL A 74 -5.91 -6.29 19.75
CA VAL A 74 -4.81 -5.69 18.98
C VAL A 74 -5.35 -4.47 18.26
N SER A 75 -4.90 -3.27 18.66
CA SER A 75 -5.22 -2.04 17.96
C SER A 75 -4.54 -2.02 16.59
N SER A 76 -5.30 -1.66 15.57
CA SER A 76 -4.79 -1.60 14.20
C SER A 76 -5.42 -0.48 13.40
N ARG A 77 -4.65 0.14 12.53
CA ARG A 77 -5.10 1.16 11.58
C ARG A 77 -4.82 0.70 10.16
N ARG A 78 -5.88 0.52 9.36
CA ARG A 78 -5.78 0.30 7.92
C ARG A 78 -5.94 1.64 7.21
N ILE A 79 -4.96 2.03 6.39
CA ILE A 79 -4.93 3.33 5.74
C ILE A 79 -4.08 3.27 4.46
N HIS A 80 -4.39 4.11 3.46
CA HIS A 80 -3.49 4.31 2.32
C HIS A 80 -2.24 5.06 2.76
N PHE A 81 -1.07 4.68 2.24
CA PHE A 81 0.20 5.28 2.69
C PHE A 81 0.25 6.80 2.49
N TYR A 82 -0.30 7.31 1.40
CA TYR A 82 -0.38 8.75 1.14
C TYR A 82 -1.22 9.48 2.21
N GLU A 83 -2.41 8.97 2.54
CA GLU A 83 -3.28 9.55 3.58
C GLU A 83 -2.60 9.55 4.94
N PHE A 84 -1.83 8.50 5.25
CA PHE A 84 -1.02 8.45 6.45
C PHE A 84 0.05 9.56 6.46
N MET A 85 0.79 9.75 5.38
CA MET A 85 1.79 10.82 5.31
C MET A 85 1.17 12.20 5.48
N MET A 86 -0.04 12.43 4.95
CA MET A 86 -0.77 13.68 5.17
C MET A 86 -1.11 13.93 6.66
N ASP A 87 -1.57 12.90 7.37
CA ASP A 87 -1.78 12.96 8.83
C ASP A 87 -0.47 13.32 9.56
N ILE A 88 0.64 12.66 9.21
CA ILE A 88 1.96 12.92 9.80
C ILE A 88 2.43 14.36 9.55
N HIS A 89 2.30 14.86 8.33
CA HIS A 89 2.66 16.25 8.01
C HIS A 89 1.81 17.25 8.80
N SER A 90 0.52 16.98 8.99
CA SER A 90 -0.35 17.81 9.81
C SER A 90 0.10 17.83 11.28
N ARG A 91 0.36 16.67 11.87
CA ARG A 91 0.88 16.55 13.24
C ARG A 91 2.22 17.26 13.41
N LEU A 92 3.11 17.11 12.44
CA LEU A 92 4.42 17.76 12.44
C LEU A 92 4.31 19.29 12.35
N HIS A 93 3.37 19.81 11.56
CA HIS A 93 3.11 21.23 11.47
C HIS A 93 2.64 21.81 12.81
N VAL A 94 1.71 21.13 13.49
CA VAL A 94 1.23 21.51 14.83
C VAL A 94 2.38 21.44 15.86
N ALA A 95 3.17 20.37 15.84
CA ALA A 95 4.30 20.22 16.75
C ALA A 95 5.35 21.34 16.58
N ARG A 96 5.59 21.79 15.34
CA ARG A 96 6.53 22.88 15.04
C ARG A 96 6.00 24.27 15.37
N SER A 97 4.69 24.48 15.31
CA SER A 97 4.08 25.78 15.64
C SER A 97 3.99 26.02 17.15
N GLN A 98 4.05 24.94 17.94
CA GLN A 98 4.17 25.00 19.40
C GLN A 98 5.65 25.10 19.77
N SER A 99 6.11 26.28 20.19
CA SER A 99 7.52 26.62 20.52
C SER A 99 8.17 25.80 21.65
N SER A 100 7.53 24.73 22.12
CA SER A 100 7.83 24.01 23.35
C SER A 100 8.27 22.56 23.13
N TYR A 101 8.45 22.11 21.88
CA TYR A 101 8.87 20.74 21.62
C TYR A 101 10.33 20.51 22.07
N ILE A 102 10.52 19.64 23.07
CA ILE A 102 11.83 19.18 23.53
C ILE A 102 12.15 17.87 22.80
N GLY A 103 13.20 17.88 21.99
CA GLY A 103 13.67 16.70 21.25
C GLY A 103 13.17 16.63 19.81
N ASP A 104 13.12 15.42 19.28
CA ASP A 104 12.73 15.16 17.89
C ASP A 104 11.22 14.93 17.74
N PRO A 105 10.46 15.87 17.15
CA PRO A 105 9.01 15.74 17.05
C PRO A 105 8.57 14.52 16.25
N LEU A 106 9.37 14.07 15.26
CA LEU A 106 9.01 12.90 14.47
C LEU A 106 9.09 11.60 15.26
N VAL A 107 10.05 11.51 16.18
CA VAL A 107 10.17 10.34 17.06
C VAL A 107 8.96 10.28 17.99
N GLN A 108 8.59 11.41 18.62
CA GLN A 108 7.44 11.49 19.52
C GLN A 108 6.12 11.21 18.79
N ILE A 109 5.93 11.75 17.58
CA ILE A 109 4.76 11.42 16.74
C ILE A 109 4.74 9.92 16.42
N GLY A 110 5.91 9.32 16.11
CA GLY A 110 6.02 7.89 15.88
C GLY A 110 5.59 7.05 17.07
N GLN A 111 5.98 7.45 18.27
CA GLN A 111 5.58 6.80 19.53
C GLN A 111 4.06 6.92 19.76
N GLN A 112 3.50 8.12 19.60
CA GLN A 112 2.04 8.36 19.69
C GLN A 112 1.25 7.48 18.71
N VAL A 113 1.73 7.36 17.46
CA VAL A 113 1.11 6.47 16.47
C VAL A 113 1.16 5.01 16.94
N GLY A 114 2.24 4.58 17.59
CA GLY A 114 2.37 3.24 18.17
C GLY A 114 1.40 2.99 19.32
N GLU A 115 1.20 3.98 20.19
CA GLU A 115 0.21 3.95 21.27
C GLU A 115 -1.23 3.89 20.72
N GLU A 116 -1.53 4.69 19.69
CA GLU A 116 -2.83 4.70 19.02
C GLU A 116 -3.13 3.38 18.30
N SER A 117 -2.10 2.76 17.70
CA SER A 117 -2.26 1.59 16.84
C SER A 117 -1.01 0.73 16.85
N ARG A 118 -1.09 -0.42 17.53
CA ARG A 118 0.01 -1.39 17.56
C ARG A 118 0.35 -1.93 16.17
N VAL A 119 -0.63 -2.02 15.27
CA VAL A 119 -0.43 -2.50 13.89
C VAL A 119 -0.84 -1.45 12.87
N LEU A 120 0.10 -1.03 12.03
CA LEU A 120 -0.18 -0.21 10.86
C LEU A 120 -0.30 -1.11 9.63
N CYS A 121 -1.50 -1.18 9.08
CA CYS A 121 -1.77 -1.86 7.83
C CYS A 121 -1.78 -0.82 6.70
N PHE A 122 -0.73 -0.76 5.90
CA PHE A 122 -0.66 0.17 4.77
C PHE A 122 -1.13 -0.49 3.49
N ASP A 123 -1.99 0.23 2.77
CA ASP A 123 -2.19 -0.02 1.35
C ASP A 123 -1.30 0.91 0.52
N GLU A 124 -0.85 0.41 -0.63
CA GLU A 124 -0.07 1.17 -1.62
C GLU A 124 1.15 1.90 -1.03
N PHE A 125 1.99 1.18 -0.29
CA PHE A 125 3.22 1.72 0.26
C PHE A 125 4.19 2.11 -0.87
N GLN A 126 4.27 3.40 -1.16
CA GLN A 126 5.15 3.97 -2.16
C GLN A 126 5.68 5.32 -1.69
N VAL A 127 6.94 5.59 -2.00
CA VAL A 127 7.60 6.86 -1.66
C VAL A 127 8.05 7.50 -2.96
N THR A 128 7.55 8.71 -3.21
CA THR A 128 7.80 9.47 -4.44
C THR A 128 8.50 10.79 -4.19
N ASP A 129 8.44 11.34 -2.97
CA ASP A 129 9.01 12.64 -2.62
C ASP A 129 10.13 12.55 -1.57
N ILE A 130 11.09 13.48 -1.64
CA ILE A 130 12.24 13.54 -0.73
C ILE A 130 11.85 13.92 0.70
N ALA A 131 10.85 14.79 0.89
CA ALA A 131 10.43 15.22 2.21
C ALA A 131 9.86 14.04 3.01
N ASP A 132 9.04 13.21 2.36
CA ASP A 132 8.52 11.98 2.94
C ASP A 132 9.66 11.01 3.29
N ALA A 133 10.59 10.80 2.34
CA ALA A 133 11.75 9.94 2.57
C ALA A 133 12.57 10.35 3.82
N MET A 134 12.73 11.66 4.05
CA MET A 134 13.44 12.19 5.23
C MET A 134 12.67 12.03 6.54
N ILE A 135 11.34 11.99 6.48
CA ILE A 135 10.47 11.82 7.66
C ILE A 135 10.46 10.36 8.14
N LEU A 136 10.35 9.41 7.20
CA LEU A 136 10.03 8.02 7.48
C LEU A 136 10.98 7.34 8.45
N LYS A 137 12.30 7.56 8.31
CA LYS A 137 13.29 6.94 9.20
C LYS A 137 13.05 7.27 10.68
N ARG A 138 12.81 8.55 10.97
CA ARG A 138 12.66 9.07 12.33
C ARG A 138 11.31 8.67 12.91
N LEU A 139 10.26 8.81 12.10
CA LEU A 139 8.89 8.42 12.45
C LEU A 139 8.80 6.93 12.78
N PHE A 140 9.22 6.05 11.87
CA PHE A 140 9.14 4.61 12.09
C PHE A 140 10.12 4.15 13.18
N GLY A 141 11.23 4.85 13.39
CA GLY A 141 12.11 4.63 14.55
C GLY A 141 11.35 4.74 15.88
N GLY A 142 10.56 5.81 16.06
CA GLY A 142 9.68 5.97 17.21
C GLY A 142 8.60 4.88 17.28
N PHE A 143 7.90 4.64 16.17
CA PHE A 143 6.85 3.60 16.09
C PHE A 143 7.33 2.20 16.46
N TRP A 144 8.49 1.78 15.94
CA TRP A 144 9.07 0.47 16.24
C TRP A 144 9.65 0.38 17.65
N SER A 145 10.01 1.51 18.28
CA SER A 145 10.47 1.53 19.67
C SER A 145 9.34 1.19 20.65
N GLU A 146 8.09 1.54 20.31
CA GLU A 146 6.88 1.15 21.06
C GLU A 146 6.38 -0.26 20.70
N GLY A 147 7.17 -1.04 19.95
CA GLY A 147 6.79 -2.40 19.53
C GLY A 147 5.74 -2.44 18.42
N GLY A 148 5.55 -1.33 17.69
CA GLY A 148 4.67 -1.25 16.53
C GLY A 148 5.04 -2.25 15.43
N VAL A 149 4.04 -2.74 14.70
CA VAL A 149 4.19 -3.73 13.63
C VAL A 149 3.59 -3.20 12.33
N VAL A 150 4.29 -3.40 11.22
CA VAL A 150 3.85 -2.95 9.90
C VAL A 150 3.38 -4.13 9.06
N VAL A 151 2.22 -4.02 8.43
CA VAL A 151 1.80 -4.89 7.33
C VAL A 151 1.53 -3.99 6.12
N ALA A 152 2.36 -4.05 5.10
CA ALA A 152 2.28 -3.14 3.96
C ALA A 152 2.05 -3.92 2.66
N THR A 153 1.27 -3.36 1.75
CA THR A 153 1.19 -3.81 0.35
C THR A 153 1.88 -2.80 -0.56
N SER A 154 2.56 -3.26 -1.61
CA SER A 154 3.17 -2.37 -2.60
C SER A 154 3.26 -3.01 -3.98
N ASN A 155 3.37 -2.19 -5.02
CA ASN A 155 3.73 -2.66 -6.36
C ASN A 155 5.25 -2.68 -6.59
N ARG A 156 6.04 -2.26 -5.59
CA ARG A 156 7.51 -2.23 -5.63
C ARG A 156 8.05 -3.07 -4.48
N LYS A 157 9.15 -3.75 -4.71
CA LYS A 157 9.94 -4.35 -3.62
C LYS A 157 10.66 -3.26 -2.79
N PRO A 158 11.02 -3.52 -1.51
CA PRO A 158 11.57 -2.49 -0.62
C PRO A 158 12.78 -1.74 -1.17
N ASP A 159 13.75 -2.45 -1.76
CA ASP A 159 14.94 -1.86 -2.37
C ASP A 159 14.63 -0.95 -3.57
N MET A 160 13.47 -1.11 -4.21
CA MET A 160 13.00 -0.27 -5.31
C MET A 160 12.11 0.89 -4.83
N LEU A 161 11.94 1.06 -3.53
CA LEU A 161 11.30 2.25 -2.98
C LEU A 161 12.19 3.47 -3.22
N TYR A 162 11.56 4.55 -3.67
CA TYR A 162 12.24 5.81 -3.98
C TYR A 162 13.43 5.64 -4.94
N GLU A 163 13.34 4.66 -5.85
CA GLU A 163 14.35 4.42 -6.88
C GLU A 163 14.56 5.69 -7.72
N ARG A 164 15.83 6.05 -7.96
CA ARG A 164 16.24 7.29 -8.66
C ARG A 164 15.74 8.59 -8.00
N GLY A 165 15.24 8.53 -6.77
CA GLY A 165 14.88 9.71 -6.00
C GLY A 165 16.09 10.60 -5.70
N LEU A 166 15.83 11.90 -5.54
CA LEU A 166 16.86 12.87 -5.18
C LEU A 166 17.48 12.49 -3.83
N ASN A 167 18.81 12.50 -3.71
CA ASN A 167 19.51 12.12 -2.47
C ASN A 167 19.10 10.73 -1.91
N ARG A 168 18.72 9.78 -2.77
CA ARG A 168 18.36 8.39 -2.37
C ARG A 168 19.30 7.73 -1.34
N PRO A 169 20.64 7.95 -1.34
CA PRO A 169 21.50 7.41 -0.28
C PRO A 169 21.05 7.76 1.15
N LEU A 170 20.39 8.89 1.36
CA LEU A 170 19.82 9.27 2.67
C LEU A 170 18.62 8.41 3.08
N PHE A 171 17.93 7.80 2.12
CA PHE A 171 16.76 6.94 2.33
C PHE A 171 17.12 5.45 2.53
N LEU A 172 18.28 5.01 2.02
CA LEU A 172 18.76 3.63 2.19
C LEU A 172 18.73 3.10 3.63
N PRO A 173 19.08 3.88 4.66
CA PRO A 173 18.98 3.41 6.05
C PRO A 173 17.56 3.07 6.48
N PHE A 174 16.53 3.75 5.93
CA PHE A 174 15.14 3.39 6.20
C PHE A 174 14.77 2.07 5.53
N ILE A 175 15.17 1.86 4.27
CA ILE A 175 14.93 0.60 3.56
C ILE A 175 15.54 -0.58 4.35
N ALA A 176 16.78 -0.43 4.81
CA ALA A 176 17.46 -1.46 5.60
C ALA A 176 16.70 -1.79 6.91
N GLU A 177 16.20 -0.78 7.63
CA GLU A 177 15.41 -1.01 8.84
C GLU A 177 14.04 -1.62 8.50
N LEU A 178 13.41 -1.21 7.39
CA LEU A 178 12.15 -1.80 6.91
C LEU A 178 12.31 -3.30 6.61
N GLU A 179 13.37 -3.72 5.93
CA GLU A 179 13.67 -5.13 5.63
C GLU A 179 14.05 -5.94 6.88
N LYS A 180 14.68 -5.29 7.86
CA LYS A 180 14.93 -5.91 9.17
C LYS A 180 13.63 -6.13 9.93
N ARG A 181 12.74 -5.14 9.93
CA ARG A 181 11.48 -5.13 10.69
C ARG A 181 10.35 -5.87 10.00
N CYS A 182 10.40 -6.05 8.69
CA CYS A 182 9.38 -6.73 7.90
C CYS A 182 9.96 -7.92 7.17
N GLU A 183 9.23 -9.02 7.14
CA GLU A 183 9.51 -10.12 6.23
C GLU A 183 8.90 -9.79 4.86
N VAL A 184 9.70 -9.92 3.79
CA VAL A 184 9.31 -9.54 2.43
C VAL A 184 8.65 -10.74 1.75
N TRP A 185 7.45 -10.53 1.20
CA TRP A 185 6.64 -11.54 0.52
C TRP A 185 6.28 -11.06 -0.88
N GLU A 186 6.50 -11.92 -1.87
CA GLU A 186 6.08 -11.67 -3.25
C GLU A 186 4.79 -12.44 -3.55
N LEU A 187 3.78 -11.73 -4.07
CA LEU A 187 2.62 -12.33 -4.71
C LEU A 187 2.80 -12.24 -6.22
N GLU A 188 3.15 -13.37 -6.80
CA GLU A 188 3.23 -13.55 -8.25
C GLU A 188 1.83 -13.51 -8.89
N ALA A 189 1.74 -12.90 -10.08
CA ALA A 189 0.58 -13.08 -10.94
C ALA A 189 0.84 -14.31 -11.82
N GLU A 190 -0.05 -15.31 -11.80
CA GLU A 190 0.03 -16.44 -12.74
C GLU A 190 -0.13 -15.99 -14.20
N GLU A 191 -0.85 -14.88 -14.45
CA GLU A 191 -0.95 -14.22 -15.76
C GLU A 191 -0.90 -12.69 -15.56
N ASP A 192 0.06 -12.00 -16.20
CA ASP A 192 0.00 -10.53 -16.31
C ASP A 192 -1.17 -10.18 -17.25
N TYR A 193 -2.28 -9.69 -16.70
CA TYR A 193 -3.45 -9.29 -17.50
C TYR A 193 -3.12 -8.16 -18.51
N ARG A 194 -2.03 -7.41 -18.32
CA ARG A 194 -1.51 -6.50 -19.36
C ARG A 194 -1.05 -7.24 -20.61
N MET A 195 -0.60 -8.49 -20.46
CA MET A 195 -0.18 -9.38 -21.54
C MET A 195 -1.30 -10.31 -22.02
N ALA A 196 -2.35 -10.52 -21.22
CA ALA A 196 -3.51 -11.31 -21.66
C ALA A 196 -4.31 -10.66 -22.82
N GLY A 197 -4.18 -9.33 -23.00
CA GLY A 197 -4.67 -8.61 -24.19
C GLY A 197 -3.79 -8.77 -25.43
N VAL A 198 -2.59 -9.35 -25.30
CA VAL A 198 -1.63 -9.64 -26.38
C VAL A 198 -1.64 -11.14 -26.72
N LYS A 199 -2.80 -11.81 -26.54
CA LYS A 199 -3.04 -13.17 -27.06
C LYS A 199 -3.39 -13.19 -28.55
N ASP A 200 -3.31 -12.04 -29.21
CA ASP A 200 -3.19 -11.94 -30.67
C ASP A 200 -1.86 -11.23 -30.94
N GLY A 201 -1.05 -11.73 -31.87
CA GLY A 201 0.36 -11.37 -32.08
C GLY A 201 0.66 -9.93 -32.53
N GLY A 202 0.02 -8.93 -31.93
CA GLY A 202 0.28 -7.52 -32.14
C GLY A 202 1.56 -7.10 -31.43
N GLU A 203 2.57 -6.72 -32.21
CA GLU A 203 3.72 -5.96 -31.73
C GLU A 203 3.25 -4.79 -30.85
N LYS A 204 3.94 -4.53 -29.73
CA LYS A 204 3.75 -3.30 -28.96
C LYS A 204 3.97 -2.12 -29.90
N THR A 205 2.89 -1.51 -30.34
CA THR A 205 2.97 -0.31 -31.16
C THR A 205 2.97 0.87 -30.21
N ASP A 206 4.13 1.50 -30.03
CA ASP A 206 4.18 2.81 -29.39
C ASP A 206 3.50 3.80 -30.35
N VAL A 207 2.27 4.19 -30.04
CA VAL A 207 1.51 5.17 -30.83
C VAL A 207 1.71 6.55 -30.21
N PHE A 208 2.41 7.41 -30.94
CA PHE A 208 2.54 8.83 -30.61
C PHE A 208 1.61 9.64 -31.52
N PHE A 209 0.80 10.50 -30.92
CA PHE A 209 -0.05 11.42 -31.67
C PHE A 209 0.62 12.79 -31.74
N THR A 210 0.78 13.30 -32.95
CA THR A 210 1.32 14.65 -33.20
C THR A 210 0.23 15.70 -33.35
N ASP A 211 -1.02 15.27 -33.42
CA ASP A 211 -2.20 16.11 -33.61
C ASP A 211 -3.46 15.45 -33.02
N ASP A 212 -4.42 16.28 -32.62
CA ASP A 212 -5.66 15.85 -31.97
C ASP A 212 -6.55 14.99 -32.89
N ALA A 213 -6.51 15.24 -34.20
CA ALA A 213 -7.33 14.48 -35.15
C ALA A 213 -6.87 13.02 -35.25
N GLY A 214 -5.55 12.79 -35.23
CA GLY A 214 -4.94 11.47 -35.15
C GLY A 214 -5.35 10.73 -33.87
N PHE A 215 -5.33 11.42 -32.72
CA PHE A 215 -5.78 10.86 -31.44
C PHE A 215 -7.25 10.42 -31.51
N TRP A 216 -8.16 11.33 -31.88
CA TRP A 216 -9.60 11.05 -31.90
C TRP A 216 -9.99 9.95 -32.88
N LYS A 217 -9.29 9.86 -34.03
CA LYS A 217 -9.49 8.77 -34.99
C LYS A 217 -9.10 7.41 -34.39
N TYR A 218 -7.94 7.33 -33.74
CA TYR A 218 -7.50 6.11 -33.07
C TYR A 218 -8.42 5.75 -31.89
N PHE A 219 -8.75 6.74 -31.06
CA PHE A 219 -9.64 6.58 -29.92
C PHE A 219 -11.02 6.05 -30.33
N SER A 220 -11.62 6.59 -31.39
CA SER A 220 -12.90 6.11 -31.96
C SER A 220 -12.82 4.65 -32.42
N ASN A 221 -11.70 4.26 -33.06
CA ASN A 221 -11.48 2.88 -33.51
C ASN A 221 -11.38 1.90 -32.34
N VAL A 222 -10.60 2.23 -31.31
CA VAL A 222 -10.41 1.38 -30.12
C VAL A 222 -11.71 1.25 -29.32
N THR A 223 -12.48 2.32 -29.26
CA THR A 223 -13.74 2.37 -28.50
C THR A 223 -14.93 1.84 -29.28
N LYS A 224 -14.72 1.40 -30.54
CA LYS A 224 -15.74 0.90 -31.46
C LYS A 224 -16.91 1.88 -31.63
N GLY A 225 -16.62 3.17 -31.63
CA GLY A 225 -17.61 4.24 -31.81
C GLY A 225 -18.59 4.41 -30.64
N LYS A 226 -18.25 3.94 -29.42
CA LYS A 226 -19.03 4.27 -28.23
C LYS A 226 -19.03 5.78 -28.00
N LYS A 227 -20.19 6.32 -27.59
CA LYS A 227 -20.33 7.75 -27.29
C LYS A 227 -19.49 8.12 -26.07
N VAL A 228 -18.76 9.21 -26.22
CA VAL A 228 -18.04 9.85 -25.14
C VAL A 228 -18.99 10.83 -24.45
N GLU A 229 -19.15 10.69 -23.14
CA GLU A 229 -19.97 11.54 -22.30
C GLU A 229 -19.07 12.34 -21.35
N SER A 230 -19.44 13.60 -21.13
CA SER A 230 -18.80 14.41 -20.10
C SER A 230 -19.29 13.94 -18.74
N MET A 231 -18.35 13.62 -17.85
CA MET A 231 -18.63 13.21 -16.49
C MET A 231 -17.73 13.97 -15.51
N THR A 232 -18.29 14.25 -14.34
CA THR A 232 -17.55 14.86 -13.25
C THR A 232 -17.02 13.78 -12.33
N ILE A 233 -15.70 13.67 -12.21
CA ILE A 233 -15.03 12.78 -11.26
C ILE A 233 -14.65 13.59 -10.03
N SER A 234 -15.16 13.19 -8.88
CA SER A 234 -14.70 13.72 -7.60
C SER A 234 -13.30 13.21 -7.30
N VAL A 235 -12.38 14.12 -7.01
CA VAL A 235 -11.01 13.82 -6.60
C VAL A 235 -10.72 14.38 -5.20
N MET A 236 -9.61 13.97 -4.60
CA MET A 236 -9.26 14.32 -3.22
C MET A 236 -9.30 15.85 -2.98
N MET A 237 -9.66 16.23 -1.74
CA MET A 237 -9.83 17.61 -1.27
C MET A 237 -11.05 18.35 -1.82
N SER A 238 -12.18 17.65 -1.99
CA SER A 238 -13.45 18.23 -2.50
C SER A 238 -13.31 18.89 -3.88
N ARG A 239 -12.33 18.45 -4.66
CA ARG A 239 -12.09 18.94 -6.02
C ARG A 239 -12.83 18.05 -7.02
N THR A 240 -13.18 18.63 -8.16
CA THR A 240 -13.84 17.92 -9.25
C THR A 240 -13.03 18.08 -10.54
N LEU A 241 -12.95 17.00 -11.32
CA LEU A 241 -12.41 17.02 -12.66
C LEU A 241 -13.54 16.72 -13.65
N GLU A 242 -13.69 17.56 -14.65
CA GLU A 242 -14.50 17.24 -15.82
C GLU A 242 -13.65 16.40 -16.76
N VAL A 243 -14.13 15.21 -17.11
CA VAL A 243 -13.47 14.33 -18.07
C VAL A 243 -14.48 13.87 -19.10
N GLU A 244 -13.99 13.68 -20.32
CA GLU A 244 -14.72 13.04 -21.40
C GLU A 244 -14.37 11.55 -21.38
N GLY A 245 -15.34 10.71 -21.02
CA GLY A 245 -15.17 9.27 -20.86
C GLY A 245 -16.26 8.48 -21.57
N ILE A 246 -16.09 7.16 -21.66
CA ILE A 246 -17.08 6.22 -22.22
C ILE A 246 -17.63 5.34 -21.10
#